data_AF-A0A8J5JNE6-F1
#
_entry.id   AF-A0A8J5JNE6-F1
#
_cell.length_a   1.000
_cell.length_b   1.000
_cell.length_c   1.000
_cell.angle_alpha   90.00
_cell.angle_beta   90.00
_cell.angle_gamma   90.00
#
_symmetry.space_group_name_H-M   'P 1'
#
loop_
_entity.id
_entity.type
_entity.pdbx_description
1 polymer ?
#
loop_
_entity_poly.entity_id
_entity_poly.type
_entity_poly.pdbx_seq_one_letter_code
_entity_poly.pdbx_strand_id
1 'polypeptide(L)'
;LPQVLLLTATLAVLSCVLAVPQLRDPQANVPRYEFGYEVNAPDYGNDFAHAERRDGSDTSGQYRVLLPDGRMQIVSYTVNGDSGYVAQVSYE
;
A
#
# COMPACT_ATOMS: atom_id res chain seq x y z
N LEU A 1 32.94 26.64 40.62
CA LEU A 1 33.15 25.17 40.55
C LEU A 1 31.86 24.35 40.65
N PRO A 2 30.96 24.51 41.65
CA PRO A 2 29.76 23.66 41.76
C PRO A 2 28.68 23.95 40.69
N GLN A 3 28.54 25.21 40.25
CA GLN A 3 27.54 25.60 39.26
C GLN A 3 27.84 25.11 37.83
N VAL A 4 29.12 24.95 37.47
CA VAL A 4 29.53 24.43 36.14
C VAL A 4 29.23 22.93 36.03
N LEU A 5 29.41 22.19 37.13
CA LEU A 5 29.14 20.75 37.21
C LEU A 5 27.63 20.44 37.09
N LEU A 6 26.77 21.29 37.67
CA LEU A 6 25.31 21.16 37.53
C LEU A 6 24.83 21.38 36.09
N LEU A 7 25.41 22.37 35.39
CA LEU A 7 25.05 22.69 34.01
C LEU A 7 25.45 21.58 33.02
N THR A 8 26.59 20.94 33.25
CA THR A 8 27.04 19.80 32.43
C THR A 8 26.21 18.54 32.68
N ALA A 9 25.76 18.33 33.92
CA ALA A 9 24.92 17.20 34.26
C ALA A 9 23.53 17.30 33.61
N THR A 10 22.90 18.49 33.59
CA THR A 10 21.61 18.69 32.92
C THR A 10 21.70 18.56 31.40
N LEU A 11 22.79 19.06 30.78
CA LEU A 11 23.03 18.90 29.35
C LEU A 11 23.27 17.44 28.96
N ALA A 12 23.99 16.67 29.78
CA ALA A 12 24.21 15.24 29.58
C ALA A 12 22.91 14.42 29.74
N VAL A 13 22.06 14.75 30.72
CA VAL A 13 20.74 14.12 30.88
C VAL A 13 19.82 14.45 29.70
N LEU A 14 19.82 15.70 29.23
CA LEU A 14 19.06 16.12 28.05
C LEU A 14 19.55 15.39 26.78
N SER A 15 20.87 15.25 26.61
CA SER A 15 21.45 14.46 25.52
C SER A 15 21.10 12.97 25.61
N CYS A 16 21.04 12.39 26.82
CA CYS A 16 20.61 11.00 27.03
C CYS A 16 19.13 10.78 26.70
N VAL A 17 18.25 11.74 27.01
CA VAL A 17 16.82 11.65 26.68
C VAL A 17 16.59 11.79 25.17
N LEU A 18 17.37 12.62 24.48
CA LEU A 18 17.31 12.78 23.01
C LEU A 18 17.96 11.60 22.25
N ALA A 19 18.79 10.79 22.93
CA ALA A 19 19.43 9.60 22.36
C ALA A 19 18.61 8.32 22.49
N VAL A 20 17.40 8.38 23.07
CA VAL A 20 16.47 7.23 23.05
C VAL A 20 16.15 6.92 21.60
N PRO A 21 16.42 5.70 21.10
CA PRO A 21 16.00 5.31 19.77
C PRO A 21 14.49 5.51 19.69
N GLN A 22 14.05 6.35 18.75
CA GLN A 22 12.64 6.48 18.43
C GLN A 22 12.12 5.05 18.20
N LEU A 23 11.15 4.62 19.00
CA LEU A 23 10.49 3.34 18.86
C LEU A 23 9.76 3.42 17.52
N ARG A 24 10.45 3.06 16.44
CA ARG A 24 9.87 3.03 15.10
C ARG A 24 8.77 2.00 15.16
N ASP A 25 7.54 2.43 14.89
CA ASP A 25 6.46 1.48 14.66
C ASP A 25 6.89 0.62 13.46
N PRO A 26 7.09 -0.70 13.63
CA PRO A 26 7.43 -1.59 12.52
C PRO A 26 6.42 -1.50 11.37
N GLN A 27 5.18 -1.08 11.64
CA GLN A 27 4.12 -0.89 10.65
C GLN A 27 4.26 0.41 9.84
N ALA A 28 5.02 1.40 10.30
CA ALA A 28 5.10 2.72 9.64
C ALA A 28 5.74 2.68 8.23
N ASN A 29 6.40 1.57 7.87
CA ASN A 29 7.03 1.38 6.55
C ASN A 29 6.44 0.19 5.78
N VAL A 30 5.28 -0.34 6.20
CA VAL A 30 4.60 -1.42 5.48
C VAL A 30 3.71 -0.79 4.41
N PRO A 31 3.89 -1.08 3.11
CA PRO A 31 3.08 -0.49 2.05
C PRO A 31 1.60 -0.86 2.22
N ARG A 32 0.72 0.13 2.28
CA ARG A 32 -0.73 -0.07 2.37
C ARG A 32 -1.44 0.96 1.51
N TYR A 33 -2.27 0.49 0.58
CA TYR A 33 -3.12 1.35 -0.23
C TYR A 33 -4.35 0.60 -0.73
N GLU A 34 -5.32 1.35 -1.18
CA GLU A 34 -6.48 0.87 -1.91
C GLU A 34 -6.87 1.92 -2.94
N PHE A 35 -7.16 1.48 -4.16
CA PHE A 35 -7.64 2.37 -5.22
C PHE A 35 -8.60 1.64 -6.14
N GLY A 36 -9.40 2.42 -6.85
CA GLY A 36 -10.20 1.92 -7.95
C GLY A 36 -10.67 3.03 -8.88
N TYR A 37 -10.99 2.66 -10.10
CA TYR A 37 -11.58 3.55 -11.11
C TYR A 37 -12.47 2.77 -12.07
N GLU A 38 -13.38 3.49 -12.71
CA GLU A 38 -14.29 2.96 -13.73
C GLU A 38 -14.43 3.98 -14.88
N VAL A 39 -14.55 3.45 -16.09
CA VAL A 39 -14.90 4.18 -17.29
C VAL A 39 -16.14 3.52 -17.88
N ASN A 40 -17.29 4.19 -17.76
CA ASN A 40 -18.54 3.77 -18.39
C ASN A 40 -18.90 4.75 -19.52
N ALA A 41 -18.72 4.31 -20.76
CA ALA A 41 -18.87 5.13 -21.95
C ALA A 41 -19.54 4.31 -23.08
N PRO A 42 -20.83 3.96 -22.92
CA PRO A 42 -21.55 3.06 -23.84
C PRO A 42 -21.62 3.59 -25.27
N ASP A 43 -21.73 4.91 -25.45
CA ASP A 43 -21.73 5.55 -26.78
C ASP A 43 -20.43 5.31 -27.57
N TYR A 44 -19.35 4.96 -26.86
CA TYR A 44 -18.04 4.68 -27.43
C TYR A 44 -17.69 3.18 -27.36
N GLY A 45 -18.62 2.33 -26.93
CA GLY A 45 -18.39 0.89 -26.76
C GLY A 45 -17.37 0.54 -25.67
N ASN A 46 -17.20 1.44 -24.70
CA ASN A 46 -16.15 1.35 -23.69
C ASN A 46 -16.75 1.11 -22.29
N ASP A 47 -16.38 0.00 -21.67
CA ASP A 47 -16.63 -0.27 -20.26
C ASP A 47 -15.39 -0.95 -19.65
N PHE A 48 -14.77 -0.24 -18.70
CA PHE A 48 -13.56 -0.68 -18.01
C PHE A 48 -13.68 -0.40 -16.52
N ALA A 49 -13.19 -1.30 -15.68
CA ALA A 49 -12.96 -0.98 -14.28
C ALA A 49 -11.70 -1.67 -13.76
N HIS A 50 -11.08 -1.07 -12.76
CA HIS A 50 -9.95 -1.65 -12.03
C HIS A 50 -10.06 -1.29 -10.56
N ALA A 51 -9.78 -2.25 -9.69
CA ALA A 51 -9.62 -2.02 -8.26
C ALA A 51 -8.47 -2.88 -7.73
N GLU A 52 -7.66 -2.33 -6.83
CA GLU A 52 -6.56 -3.04 -6.17
C GLU A 52 -6.44 -2.58 -4.73
N ARG A 53 -6.12 -3.52 -3.84
CA ARG A 53 -5.68 -3.25 -2.48
C ARG A 53 -4.34 -3.92 -2.23
N ARG A 54 -3.51 -3.26 -1.42
CA ARG A 54 -2.25 -3.80 -0.91
C ARG A 54 -2.18 -3.69 0.60
N ASP A 55 -1.74 -4.78 1.21
CA ASP A 55 -1.41 -4.87 2.62
C ASP A 55 -0.06 -5.58 2.78
N GLY A 56 1.01 -4.79 2.95
CA GLY A 56 2.37 -5.30 3.06
C GLY A 56 2.84 -6.04 1.82
N SER A 57 3.03 -7.35 1.95
CA SER A 57 3.41 -8.25 0.85
C SER A 57 2.24 -8.67 -0.02
N ASP A 58 1.01 -8.50 0.48
CA ASP A 58 -0.16 -9.08 -0.13
C ASP A 58 -0.86 -8.04 -1.00
N THR A 59 -1.16 -8.41 -2.24
CA THR A 59 -1.86 -7.54 -3.20
C THR A 59 -2.98 -8.34 -3.82
N SER A 60 -4.17 -7.76 -3.92
CA SER A 60 -5.29 -8.39 -4.60
C SER A 60 -6.09 -7.33 -5.35
N GLY A 61 -6.56 -7.68 -6.53
CA GLY A 61 -7.38 -6.78 -7.32
C GLY A 61 -8.12 -7.48 -8.43
N GLN A 62 -8.89 -6.68 -9.15
CA GLN A 62 -9.63 -7.09 -10.32
C GLN A 62 -9.57 -5.99 -11.37
N TYR A 63 -9.49 -6.38 -12.64
CA TYR A 63 -9.87 -5.49 -13.73
C TYR A 63 -10.86 -6.18 -14.67
N ARG A 64 -11.73 -5.37 -15.28
CA ARG A 64 -12.70 -5.82 -16.28
C ARG A 64 -12.67 -4.95 -17.52
N VAL A 65 -12.91 -5.57 -18.67
CA VAL A 65 -12.94 -4.91 -19.98
C VAL A 65 -14.04 -5.50 -20.85
N LEU A 66 -14.84 -4.63 -21.47
CA LEU A 66 -15.80 -5.01 -22.50
C LEU A 66 -15.04 -5.35 -23.78
N LEU A 67 -15.22 -6.58 -24.26
CA LEU A 67 -14.61 -7.03 -25.50
C LEU A 67 -15.47 -6.66 -26.72
N PRO A 68 -14.88 -6.56 -27.92
CA PRO A 68 -15.63 -6.28 -29.15
C PRO A 68 -16.71 -7.31 -29.50
N ASP A 69 -16.63 -8.52 -28.94
CA ASP A 69 -17.64 -9.58 -29.10
C ASP A 69 -18.80 -9.47 -28.08
N GLY A 70 -18.79 -8.42 -27.25
CA GLY A 70 -19.81 -8.13 -26.26
C GLY A 70 -19.62 -8.82 -24.90
N ARG A 71 -18.63 -9.72 -24.77
CA ARG A 71 -18.35 -10.38 -23.49
C ARG A 71 -17.62 -9.46 -22.52
N MET A 72 -17.88 -9.64 -21.23
CA MET A 72 -17.07 -9.02 -20.19
C MET A 72 -15.92 -9.94 -19.82
N GLN A 73 -14.69 -9.56 -20.16
CA GLN A 73 -13.52 -10.24 -19.61
C GLN A 73 -13.24 -9.70 -18.21
N ILE A 74 -13.11 -10.59 -17.24
CA ILE A 74 -12.78 -10.25 -15.86
C ILE A 74 -11.49 -10.98 -15.49
N VAL A 75 -10.52 -10.25 -14.95
CA VAL A 75 -9.27 -10.79 -14.44
C VAL A 75 -9.16 -10.46 -12.96
N SER A 76 -9.27 -11.49 -12.12
CA SER A 76 -9.05 -11.37 -10.68
C SER A 76 -7.65 -11.90 -10.36
N TYR A 77 -6.87 -11.15 -9.58
CA TYR A 77 -5.47 -11.49 -9.32
C TYR A 77 -5.10 -11.33 -7.85
N THR A 78 -4.08 -12.09 -7.45
CA THR A 78 -3.48 -12.07 -6.11
C THR A 78 -1.97 -12.23 -6.18
N VAL A 79 -1.28 -11.60 -5.24
CA VAL A 79 0.12 -11.82 -4.88
C VAL A 79 0.13 -12.01 -3.36
N ASN A 80 0.64 -13.15 -2.88
CA ASN A 80 0.76 -13.46 -1.46
C ASN A 80 2.23 -13.77 -1.16
N GLY A 81 2.95 -12.81 -0.56
CA GLY A 81 4.39 -12.95 -0.36
C GLY A 81 5.15 -13.20 -1.66
N ASP A 82 5.81 -14.36 -1.74
CA ASP A 82 6.63 -14.77 -2.89
C ASP A 82 5.86 -15.57 -3.96
N SER A 83 4.52 -15.61 -3.92
CA SER A 83 3.71 -16.40 -4.87
C SER A 83 3.86 -15.95 -6.33
N GLY A 84 4.38 -14.74 -6.57
CA GLY A 84 4.26 -14.07 -7.85
C GLY A 84 2.82 -13.69 -8.18
N TYR A 85 2.58 -13.24 -9.42
CA TYR A 85 1.28 -12.83 -9.91
C TYR A 85 0.42 -14.05 -10.30
N VAL A 86 -0.64 -14.31 -9.54
CA VAL A 86 -1.60 -15.40 -9.78
C VAL A 86 -2.93 -14.81 -10.20
N ALA A 87 -3.40 -15.12 -11.41
CA ALA A 87 -4.64 -14.59 -11.95
C ALA A 87 -5.62 -15.67 -12.41
N GLN A 88 -6.90 -15.38 -12.24
CA GLN A 88 -8.01 -16.12 -12.80
C GLN A 88 -8.75 -15.23 -13.80
N VAL A 89 -8.99 -15.78 -15.00
CA VAL A 89 -9.68 -15.08 -16.08
C VAL A 89 -11.04 -15.74 -16.31
N SER A 90 -12.10 -14.94 -16.30
CA SER A 90 -13.45 -15.36 -16.65
C SER A 90 -14.05 -14.46 -17.73
N TYR A 91 -15.11 -14.97 -18.36
CA TYR A 91 -15.88 -14.26 -19.37
C TYR A 91 -17.36 -14.38 -19.01
N GLU A 92 -18.07 -13.25 -19.01
CA GLU A 92 -19.53 -13.17 -18.87
C GLU A 92 -20.18 -12.78 -20.20
#